data_AF-A0A2G2CRT0-F1
#
_entry.id   AF-A0A2G2CRT0-F1
#
_cell.length_a   1.000
_cell.length_b   1.000
_cell.length_c   1.000
_cell.angle_alpha   90.00
_cell.angle_beta   90.00
_cell.angle_gamma   90.00
#
_symmetry.space_group_name_H-M   'P 1'
#
loop_
_entity.id
_entity.type
_entity.pdbx_description
1 polymer ?
#
loop_
_entity_poly.entity_id
_entity_poly.type
_entity_poly.pdbx_seq_one_letter_code
_entity_poly.pdbx_strand_id
1 'polypeptide(L)' 'MDQSKYEQMQGMLHKLEDIKNSQKSIIDKINHVITDLFQHPDKDLEKAMESAHERASENVDKIREAIEEYEIKFNKAQQA' A
#
# COMPACT_ATOMS: atom_id res chain seq x y z
N MET A 1 12.20 19.08 -18.09
CA MET A 1 13.00 18.12 -17.26
C MET A 1 13.96 17.26 -18.10
N ASP A 2 15.17 16.95 -17.59
CA ASP A 2 16.12 16.03 -18.23
C ASP A 2 15.78 14.54 -18.00
N GLN A 3 16.32 13.66 -18.85
CA GLN A 3 16.02 12.22 -18.85
C GLN A 3 16.41 11.52 -17.54
N SER A 4 17.55 11.87 -16.93
CA SER A 4 18.01 11.24 -15.70
C SER A 4 17.07 11.55 -14.54
N LYS A 5 16.60 12.81 -14.46
CA LYS A 5 15.63 13.22 -13.45
C LYS A 5 14.26 12.59 -13.68
N TYR A 6 13.83 12.45 -14.94
CA TYR A 6 12.61 11.72 -15.29
C TYR A 6 12.65 10.28 -14.77
N GLU A 7 13.70 9.53 -15.13
CA GLU A 7 13.86 8.12 -14.76
C GLU A 7 13.93 7.94 -13.24
N GLN A 8 14.62 8.85 -12.54
CA GLN A 8 14.67 8.83 -11.08
C GLN A 8 13.27 8.99 -10.46
N MET A 9 12.49 9.97 -10.93
CA MET A 9 11.15 10.23 -10.38
C MET A 9 10.16 9.11 -10.74
N GLN A 10 10.20 8.60 -11.97
CA GLN A 10 9.39 7.46 -12.38
C GLN A 10 9.75 6.20 -11.55
N GLY A 11 11.04 5.96 -11.34
CA GLY A 11 11.51 4.86 -10.49
C GLY A 11 11.03 4.97 -9.04
N MET A 12 10.84 6.19 -8.52
CA MET A 12 10.25 6.40 -7.20
C MET A 12 8.77 6.03 -7.19
N LEU A 13 7.99 6.45 -8.20
CA LEU A 13 6.58 6.08 -8.33
C LEU A 13 6.39 4.57 -8.38
N HIS A 14 7.21 3.85 -9.15
CA HIS A 14 7.15 2.39 -9.19
C HIS A 14 7.41 1.76 -7.82
N LYS A 15 8.37 2.27 -7.04
CA LYS A 15 8.64 1.76 -5.68
C LYS A 15 7.46 2.02 -4.74
N LEU A 16 6.85 3.20 -4.81
CA LEU A 16 5.67 3.51 -3.99
C LEU A 16 4.49 2.59 -4.34
N GLU A 17 4.26 2.34 -5.62
CA GLU A 17 3.21 1.42 -6.09
C GLU A 17 3.47 -0.01 -5.62
N ASP A 18 4.72 -0.47 -5.66
CA ASP A 18 5.11 -1.79 -5.17
C ASP A 18 4.87 -1.95 -3.65
N ILE A 19 5.19 -0.92 -2.86
CA ILE A 19 4.88 -0.91 -1.42
C ILE A 19 3.37 -0.99 -1.19
N LYS A 20 2.57 -0.22 -1.93
CA LYS A 20 1.09 -0.26 -1.84
C LYS A 20 0.54 -1.64 -2.17
N ASN A 21 1.05 -2.27 -3.24
CA ASN A 21 0.64 -3.60 -3.66
C ASN A 21 1.04 -4.67 -2.63
N SER A 22 2.20 -4.51 -1.99
CA SER A 22 2.60 -5.37 -0.88
C SER A 22 1.64 -5.27 0.31
N GLN A 23 1.15 -4.06 0.65
CA GLN A 23 0.13 -3.90 1.71
C GLN A 23 -1.20 -4.57 1.33
N LYS A 24 -1.64 -4.47 0.06
CA LYS A 24 -2.84 -5.21 -0.41
C LYS A 24 -2.68 -6.72 -0.29
N SER A 25 -1.50 -7.26 -0.65
CA SER A 25 -1.21 -8.68 -0.47
C SER A 25 -1.25 -9.12 1.01
N ILE A 26 -0.83 -8.25 1.93
CA ILE A 26 -0.95 -8.50 3.37
C ILE A 26 -2.43 -8.56 3.79
N ILE A 27 -3.25 -7.62 3.32
CA ILE A 27 -4.71 -7.61 3.57
C ILE A 27 -5.35 -8.93 3.11
N ASP A 28 -5.05 -9.37 1.89
CA ASP A 28 -5.60 -10.64 1.36
C ASP A 28 -5.22 -11.84 2.23
N LYS A 29 -3.97 -11.91 2.69
CA LYS A 29 -3.50 -12.98 3.59
C LYS A 29 -4.19 -12.94 4.95
N ILE A 30 -4.43 -11.74 5.50
CA ILE A 30 -5.17 -11.59 6.76
C ILE A 30 -6.62 -12.06 6.58
N ASN A 31 -7.27 -11.72 5.46
CA ASN A 31 -8.62 -12.16 5.15
C ASN A 31 -8.74 -13.70 5.05
N HIS A 32 -7.71 -14.37 4.51
CA HIS A 32 -7.67 -15.83 4.54
C HIS A 32 -7.62 -16.39 5.96
N VAL A 33 -6.80 -15.83 6.84
CA VAL A 33 -6.74 -16.27 8.25
C VAL A 33 -8.08 -16.03 8.95
N ILE A 34 -8.71 -14.87 8.75
CA ILE A 34 -10.05 -14.57 9.31
C ILE A 34 -11.09 -15.57 8.79
N THR A 35 -11.00 -15.95 7.52
CA THR A 35 -11.90 -16.95 6.92
C THR A 35 -11.73 -18.33 7.58
N ASP A 36 -10.49 -18.76 7.84
CA ASP A 36 -10.20 -20.03 8.50
C ASP A 36 -10.69 -20.04 9.96
N LEU A 37 -10.65 -18.90 10.64
CA LEU A 37 -11.17 -18.74 12.00
C LEU A 37 -12.69 -18.96 12.12
N PHE A 38 -13.46 -18.79 11.05
CA PHE A 38 -14.89 -19.16 11.07
C PHE A 38 -15.11 -20.67 11.26
N GLN A 39 -14.16 -21.50 10.82
CA GLN A 39 -14.21 -22.96 11.00
C GLN A 39 -13.59 -23.37 12.34
N HIS A 40 -12.55 -22.67 12.77
CA HIS A 40 -11.80 -22.94 14.00
C HIS A 40 -11.66 -21.65 14.84
N PRO A 41 -12.69 -21.29 15.63
CA PRO A 41 -12.71 -20.01 16.32
C PRO A 41 -11.62 -19.87 17.39
N ASP A 42 -10.84 -18.80 17.28
CA ASP A 42 -9.92 -18.30 18.30
C ASP A 42 -10.11 -16.78 18.38
N LYS A 43 -10.72 -16.33 19.48
CA LYS A 43 -11.10 -14.91 19.66
C LYS A 43 -9.90 -13.98 19.79
N ASP A 44 -8.81 -14.45 20.37
CA ASP A 44 -7.62 -13.62 20.55
C ASP A 44 -6.90 -13.45 19.20
N LEU A 45 -6.85 -14.53 18.41
CA LEU A 45 -6.30 -14.48 17.06
C LEU A 45 -7.19 -13.65 16.11
N GLU A 46 -8.52 -13.78 16.18
CA GLU A 46 -9.47 -12.98 15.40
C GLU A 46 -9.26 -11.48 15.63
N LYS A 47 -9.25 -11.05 16.89
CA LYS A 47 -9.01 -9.66 17.27
C LYS A 47 -7.64 -9.15 16.79
N ALA A 48 -6.61 -9.99 16.88
CA ALA A 48 -5.28 -9.64 16.38
C ALA A 48 -5.27 -9.45 14.86
N MET A 49 -5.99 -10.31 14.12
CA MET A 49 -6.11 -10.23 12.66
C MET A 49 -6.94 -9.03 12.20
N GLU A 50 -8.07 -8.73 12.85
CA GLU A 50 -8.84 -7.51 12.59
C GLU A 50 -7.99 -6.25 12.78
N SER A 51 -7.23 -6.20 13.89
CA SER A 51 -6.33 -5.08 14.18
C SER A 51 -5.18 -4.98 13.16
N ALA A 52 -4.73 -6.10 12.59
CA ALA A 52 -3.72 -6.12 11.54
C ALA A 52 -4.31 -5.66 10.20
N HIS A 53 -5.54 -6.08 9.88
CA HIS A 53 -6.27 -5.69 8.69
C HIS A 53 -6.47 -4.17 8.66
N GLU A 54 -6.98 -3.58 9.74
CA GLU A 54 -7.21 -2.14 9.86
C GLU A 54 -5.91 -1.34 9.60
N ARG A 55 -4.81 -1.73 10.23
CA ARG A 55 -3.51 -1.06 10.02
C ARG A 55 -2.98 -1.21 8.60
N ALA A 56 -3.16 -2.37 7.98
CA ALA A 56 -2.75 -2.59 6.60
C ALA A 56 -3.60 -1.75 5.63
N SER A 57 -4.91 -1.63 5.87
CA SER A 57 -5.80 -0.74 5.13
C SER A 57 -5.39 0.72 5.26
N GLU A 58 -5.14 1.22 6.49
CA GLU A 58 -4.64 2.57 6.69
C GLU A 58 -3.32 2.83 5.95
N ASN A 59 -2.43 1.84 5.92
CA ASN A 59 -1.16 1.97 5.19
C ASN A 59 -1.39 2.07 3.68
N VAL A 60 -2.32 1.30 3.12
CA VAL A 60 -2.71 1.43 1.69
C VAL A 60 -3.14 2.86 1.39
N ASP A 61 -3.99 3.45 2.23
CA ASP A 61 -4.49 4.80 2.03
C ASP A 61 -3.37 5.85 2.15
N LYS A 62 -2.53 5.77 3.20
CA LYS A 62 -1.39 6.69 3.39
C LYS A 62 -0.40 6.61 2.23
N ILE A 63 -0.13 5.41 1.70
CA ILE A 63 0.76 5.25 0.54
C ILE A 63 0.09 5.80 -0.73
N ARG A 64 -1.23 5.63 -0.88
CA ARG A 64 -1.96 6.19 -2.01
C ARG A 64 -1.87 7.71 -2.02
N GLU A 65 -2.09 8.36 -0.89
CA GLU A 65 -1.94 9.81 -0.74
C GLU A 65 -0.50 10.25 -1.08
N ALA A 66 0.51 9.53 -0.60
CA ALA A 66 1.90 9.82 -0.92
C ALA A 66 2.22 9.68 -2.42
N ILE A 67 1.62 8.70 -3.11
CA ILE A 67 1.71 8.54 -4.57
C ILE A 67 1.08 9.75 -5.25
N GLU A 68 -0.17 10.09 -4.91
CA GLU A 68 -0.91 11.21 -5.51
C GLU A 68 -0.13 12.53 -5.36
N GLU A 69 0.40 12.82 -4.17
CA GLU A 69 1.24 14.00 -3.93
C GLU A 69 2.53 13.99 -4.77
N TYR A 70 3.16 12.83 -4.94
CA TYR A 70 4.38 12.69 -5.72
C TYR A 70 4.11 12.82 -7.22
N GLU A 71 3.00 12.26 -7.72
CA GLU A 71 2.55 12.41 -9.10
C GLU A 71 2.28 13.88 -9.45
N ILE A 72 1.67 14.66 -8.55
CA ILE A 72 1.51 16.12 -8.75
C ILE A 72 2.88 16.80 -8.93
N LYS A 73 3.87 16.44 -8.10
CA LYS A 73 5.24 16.99 -8.21
C LYS A 73 5.91 16.56 -9.52
N PHE A 74 5.73 15.30 -9.93
CA PHE A 74 6.25 14.76 -11.19
C PHE A 74 5.66 15.48 -12.42
N ASN A 75 4.33 15.63 -12.46
CA ASN A 75 3.63 16.31 -13.55
C ASN A 75 4.05 17.78 -13.68
N LYS A 76 4.19 18.49 -12.55
CA LYS A 76 4.71 19.87 -12.54
C LYS A 76 6.15 19.94 -13.04
N ALA A 77 7.00 18.98 -12.69
CA ALA A 77 8.38 18.92 -13.15
C ALA A 77 8.50 18.61 -14.65
N GLN A 78 7.55 17.88 -15.23
CA GLN A 78 7.50 17.62 -16.68
C GLN A 78 7.10 18.84 -17.50
N GLN A 79 6.25 19.70 -16.93
CA GLN A 79 5.76 20.93 -17.58
C GLN A 79 6.75 22.10 -17.48
N ALA A 80 7.83 21.94 -16.71
CA ALA A 80 8.91 22.91 -16.52
C ALA A 80 10.17 22.55 -17.33
#